data_AF-A0A955DVK8-F1
#
_entry.id   AF-A0A955DVK8-F1
#
_cell.length_a   1.000
_cell.length_b   1.000
_cell.length_c   1.000
_cell.angle_alpha   90.00
_cell.angle_beta   90.00
_cell.angle_gamma   90.00
#
_symmetry.space_group_name_H-M   'P 1'
#
loop_
_entity.id
_entity.type
_entity.pdbx_description
1 polymer ?
#
loop_
_entity_poly.entity_id
_entity_poly.type
_entity_poly.pdbx_seq_one_letter_code
_entity_poly.pdbx_strand_id
1 'polypeptide(L)'
;DEQVGFLRGLLALMTPGFWIAVGSLAFVLLIVGVAAWAAERRRNAEQFGGGVLRGIGNGFWFSAVTMTTVGYGDKAPMSLPGRVIALVWMFTSIIVISTFTGTIASSITAASLQSKVRGPEDLDRARVGTLSSTATELALRDRGISPRGFQTVEDGLEALESGLLDAFVHDAPILTYAIGESHSGVIRVLDARFDLRPYAIVVPEGSPALEGLNRALLEVTESAEWRAQVLRWVGP
;
A
#
# COMPACT_ATOMS: atom_id res chain seq x y z
N ASP A 1 22.74 4.03 5.02
CA ASP A 1 21.28 4.33 5.01
C ASP A 1 20.57 4.29 6.37
N GLU A 2 20.96 3.44 7.33
CA GLU A 2 20.30 3.41 8.66
C GLU A 2 20.35 4.74 9.44
N GLN A 3 21.49 5.44 9.44
CA GLN A 3 21.62 6.72 10.15
C GLN A 3 20.71 7.82 9.59
N VAL A 4 20.43 7.79 8.28
CA VAL A 4 19.53 8.75 7.62
C VAL A 4 18.07 8.41 7.93
N GLY A 5 17.72 7.13 8.03
CA GLY A 5 16.39 6.67 8.45
C GLY A 5 16.06 7.05 9.90
N PHE A 6 17.02 6.86 10.82
CA PHE A 6 16.86 7.24 12.23
C PHE A 6 16.65 8.74 12.42
N LEU A 7 17.47 9.57 11.74
CA LEU A 7 17.35 11.03 11.80
C LEU A 7 16.01 11.53 11.20
N ARG A 8 15.51 10.88 10.15
CA ARG A 8 14.17 11.17 9.59
C ARG A 8 13.05 10.81 10.56
N GLY A 9 13.18 9.68 11.28
CA GLY A 9 12.25 9.32 12.35
C GLY A 9 12.23 10.35 13.48
N LEU A 10 13.40 10.86 13.86
CA LEU A 10 13.53 11.90 14.88
C LEU A 10 12.94 13.25 14.42
N LEU A 11 13.14 13.61 13.15
CA LEU A 11 12.55 14.80 12.54
C LEU A 11 11.02 14.68 12.38
N ALA A 12 10.49 13.46 12.22
CA ALA A 12 9.05 13.22 12.16
C ALA A 12 8.35 13.61 13.48
N LEU A 13 9.03 13.46 14.63
CA LEU A 13 8.55 13.93 15.94
C LEU A 13 8.49 15.46 16.04
N MET A 14 9.18 16.19 15.17
CA MET A 14 9.15 17.65 15.11
C MET A 14 8.11 18.19 14.10
N THR A 15 7.35 17.30 13.44
CA THR A 15 6.31 17.75 12.51
C THR A 15 5.14 18.37 13.28
N PRO A 16 4.51 19.45 12.75
CA PRO A 16 3.32 20.03 13.37
C PRO A 16 2.18 19.00 13.54
N GLY A 17 2.05 18.06 12.60
CA GLY A 17 1.04 17.00 12.66
C GLY A 17 1.20 16.07 13.86
N PHE A 18 2.43 15.70 14.22
CA PHE A 18 2.71 14.88 15.40
C PHE A 18 2.21 15.56 16.68
N TRP A 19 2.55 16.84 16.87
CA TRP A 19 2.14 17.59 18.06
C TRP A 19 0.64 17.87 18.09
N ILE A 20 -0.01 18.06 16.93
CA ILE A 20 -1.47 18.14 16.84
C ILE A 20 -2.11 16.83 17.30
N ALA A 21 -1.57 15.67 16.89
CA ALA A 21 -2.08 14.36 17.31
C ALA A 21 -1.87 14.10 18.81
N VAL A 22 -0.69 14.45 19.35
CA VAL A 22 -0.42 14.37 20.80
C VAL A 22 -1.34 15.29 21.58
N GLY A 23 -1.53 16.53 21.10
CA GLY A 23 -2.42 17.51 21.72
C GLY A 23 -3.88 17.09 21.69
N SER A 24 -4.37 16.53 20.57
CA SER A 24 -5.75 16.06 20.46
C SER A 24 -6.01 14.86 21.37
N LEU A 25 -5.06 13.93 21.47
CA LEU A 25 -5.12 12.82 22.40
C LEU A 25 -5.16 13.31 23.85
N ALA A 26 -4.22 14.19 24.24
CA ALA A 26 -4.20 14.77 25.58
C ALA A 26 -5.49 15.52 25.91
N PHE A 27 -6.08 16.20 24.94
CA PHE A 27 -7.36 16.89 25.11
C PHE A 27 -8.52 15.92 25.36
N VAL A 28 -8.59 14.80 24.63
CA VAL A 28 -9.60 13.75 24.86
C VAL A 28 -9.43 13.12 26.25
N LEU A 29 -8.20 12.78 26.63
CA LEU A 29 -7.88 12.28 27.97
C LEU A 29 -8.32 13.28 29.05
N LEU A 30 -8.08 14.57 28.84
CA LEU A 30 -8.50 15.61 29.77
C LEU A 30 -10.02 15.70 29.90
N ILE A 31 -10.77 15.65 28.79
CA ILE A 31 -12.24 15.67 28.84
C ILE A 31 -12.78 14.51 29.68
N VAL A 32 -12.31 13.30 29.41
CA VAL A 32 -12.74 12.09 30.12
C VAL A 32 -12.31 12.16 31.59
N GLY A 33 -11.09 12.62 31.85
CA GLY A 33 -10.58 12.81 33.20
C GLY A 33 -11.37 13.82 34.01
N VAL A 34 -11.77 14.95 33.41
CA VAL A 34 -12.65 15.95 34.03
C VAL A 34 -14.04 15.37 34.29
N ALA A 35 -14.60 14.59 33.38
CA ALA A 35 -15.89 13.92 33.55
C ALA A 35 -15.86 12.91 34.71
N ALA A 36 -14.83 12.07 34.76
CA ALA A 36 -14.61 11.11 35.84
C ALA A 36 -14.41 11.83 37.19
N TRP A 37 -13.58 12.87 37.22
CA TRP A 37 -13.40 13.72 38.41
C TRP A 37 -14.72 14.35 38.87
N ALA A 38 -15.50 14.93 37.96
CA ALA A 38 -16.77 15.58 38.30
C ALA A 38 -17.78 14.60 38.91
N ALA A 39 -17.79 13.35 38.44
CA ALA A 39 -18.63 12.28 38.98
C ALA A 39 -18.12 11.75 40.34
N GLU A 40 -16.81 11.64 40.52
CA GLU A 40 -16.19 11.01 41.69
C GLU A 40 -15.86 11.98 42.84
N ARG A 41 -15.69 13.29 42.58
CA ARG A 41 -15.20 14.28 43.57
C ARG A 41 -15.96 14.31 44.89
N ARG A 42 -17.24 13.88 44.92
CA ARG A 42 -18.08 13.85 46.13
C ARG A 42 -18.06 12.53 46.87
N ARG A 43 -17.93 11.39 46.16
CA ARG A 43 -18.03 10.05 46.76
C ARG A 43 -16.68 9.35 46.93
N ASN A 44 -15.68 9.73 46.16
CA ASN A 44 -14.34 9.16 46.18
C ASN A 44 -13.30 10.30 46.26
N ALA A 45 -13.42 11.11 47.31
CA ALA A 45 -12.51 12.23 47.55
C ALA A 45 -11.09 11.78 47.93
N GLU A 46 -10.90 10.52 48.36
CA GLU A 46 -9.58 9.97 48.65
C GLU A 46 -8.74 9.82 47.37
N GLN A 47 -9.35 9.36 46.27
CA GLN A 47 -8.64 9.13 45.01
C GLN A 47 -8.75 10.33 44.04
N PHE A 48 -9.91 10.98 43.99
CA PHE A 48 -10.22 12.07 43.05
C PHE A 48 -10.41 13.43 43.72
N GLY A 49 -10.23 13.53 45.04
CA GLY A 49 -10.38 14.79 45.78
C GLY A 49 -9.10 15.63 45.84
N GLY A 50 -9.07 16.55 46.80
CA GLY A 50 -8.10 17.65 46.87
C GLY A 50 -8.60 18.90 46.14
N GLY A 51 -7.70 19.85 45.90
CA GLY A 51 -8.02 21.05 45.10
C GLY A 51 -8.40 20.69 43.66
N VAL A 52 -9.17 21.56 42.99
CA VAL A 52 -9.72 21.33 41.64
C VAL A 52 -8.64 20.87 40.64
N LEU A 53 -7.48 21.52 40.64
CA LEU A 53 -6.36 21.16 39.75
C LEU A 53 -5.82 19.74 40.01
N ARG A 54 -5.69 19.34 41.27
CA ARG A 54 -5.22 17.98 41.63
C ARG A 54 -6.24 16.92 41.25
N GLY A 55 -7.52 17.19 41.47
CA GLY A 55 -8.60 16.29 41.09
C GLY A 55 -8.69 16.07 39.58
N ILE A 56 -8.56 17.13 38.78
CA ILE A 56 -8.50 17.03 37.32
C ILE A 56 -7.26 16.25 36.87
N GLY A 57 -6.09 16.51 37.46
CA GLY A 57 -4.87 15.75 37.18
C GLY A 57 -5.00 14.26 37.48
N ASN A 58 -5.67 13.92 38.59
CA ASN A 58 -5.98 12.53 38.94
C ASN A 58 -6.95 11.87 37.95
N GLY A 59 -7.94 12.61 37.48
CA GLY A 59 -8.86 12.15 36.42
C GLY A 59 -8.14 11.92 35.09
N PHE A 60 -7.26 12.85 34.68
CA PHE A 60 -6.43 12.70 33.49
C PHE A 60 -5.54 11.45 33.60
N TRP A 61 -4.86 11.26 34.73
CA TRP A 61 -4.06 10.06 35.00
C TRP A 61 -4.88 8.77 34.86
N PHE A 62 -6.06 8.71 35.48
CA PHE A 62 -7.00 7.58 35.34
C PHE A 62 -7.34 7.31 33.87
N SER A 63 -7.67 8.35 33.10
CA SER A 63 -8.04 8.19 31.70
C SER A 63 -6.88 7.65 30.85
N ALA A 64 -5.65 8.11 31.12
CA ALA A 64 -4.44 7.69 30.41
C ALA A 64 -4.08 6.22 30.72
N VAL A 65 -4.08 5.84 32.00
CA VAL A 65 -3.77 4.47 32.45
C VAL A 65 -4.82 3.46 31.97
N THR A 66 -6.09 3.90 31.89
CA THR A 66 -7.18 3.08 31.38
C THR A 66 -7.08 2.91 29.87
N MET A 67 -6.81 4.00 29.13
CA MET A 67 -6.67 3.93 27.67
C MET A 67 -5.50 3.07 27.27
N THR A 68 -4.35 3.24 27.92
CA THR A 68 -3.14 2.43 27.68
C THR A 68 -3.27 0.98 28.16
N THR A 69 -4.40 0.58 28.73
CA THR A 69 -4.68 -0.76 29.27
C THR A 69 -3.73 -1.20 30.39
N VAL A 70 -2.91 -0.29 30.94
CA VAL A 70 -1.96 -0.57 32.02
C VAL A 70 -2.70 -0.87 33.32
N GLY A 71 -3.75 -0.10 33.61
CA GLY A 71 -4.70 -0.42 34.67
C GLY A 71 -4.10 -0.56 36.08
N TYR A 72 -3.24 0.37 36.52
CA TYR A 72 -2.63 0.31 37.87
C TYR A 72 -3.64 0.19 39.02
N GLY A 73 -4.89 0.60 38.82
CA GLY A 73 -5.96 0.49 39.81
C GLY A 73 -5.84 1.46 41.00
N ASP A 74 -4.87 2.36 40.93
CA ASP A 74 -4.61 3.41 41.92
C ASP A 74 -5.71 4.48 41.95
N LYS A 75 -6.40 4.67 40.81
CA LYS A 75 -7.58 5.53 40.65
C LYS A 75 -8.71 4.73 40.00
N ALA A 76 -9.78 4.47 40.74
CA ALA A 76 -10.91 3.67 40.29
C ALA A 76 -12.24 4.34 40.67
N PRO A 77 -13.13 4.62 39.70
CA PRO A 77 -14.45 5.18 39.99
C PRO A 77 -15.30 4.26 40.89
N MET A 78 -15.82 4.81 41.99
CA MET A 78 -16.66 4.10 42.95
C MET A 78 -18.13 4.46 42.79
N SER A 79 -18.43 5.65 42.28
CA SER A 79 -19.80 6.09 42.05
C SER A 79 -20.42 5.41 40.83
N LEU A 80 -21.73 5.21 40.85
CA LEU A 80 -22.48 4.68 39.70
C LEU A 80 -22.27 5.50 38.42
N PRO A 81 -22.38 6.85 38.42
CA PRO A 81 -22.10 7.64 37.22
C PRO A 81 -20.63 7.53 36.78
N GLY A 82 -19.66 7.50 37.70
CA GLY A 82 -18.25 7.34 37.35
C GLY A 82 -17.93 5.97 36.75
N ARG A 83 -18.58 4.90 37.23
CA ARG A 83 -18.48 3.56 36.64
C ARG A 83 -19.05 3.49 35.22
N VAL A 84 -20.16 4.18 34.95
CA VAL A 84 -20.72 4.27 33.59
C VAL A 84 -19.76 5.01 32.66
N ILE A 85 -19.19 6.13 33.11
CA ILE A 85 -18.17 6.88 32.35
C ILE A 85 -16.95 5.99 32.08
N ALA A 86 -16.45 5.28 33.10
CA ALA A 86 -15.32 4.36 32.96
C ALA A 86 -15.62 3.25 31.95
N LEU A 87 -16.80 2.64 32.01
CA LEU A 87 -17.20 1.57 31.10
C LEU A 87 -17.21 2.05 29.64
N VAL A 88 -17.86 3.19 29.38
CA VAL A 88 -17.87 3.80 28.04
C VAL A 88 -16.44 4.09 27.59
N TRP A 89 -15.63 4.68 28.47
CA TRP A 89 -14.24 5.00 28.16
C TRP A 89 -13.38 3.77 27.83
N MET A 90 -13.56 2.65 28.53
CA MET A 90 -12.86 1.40 28.26
C MET A 90 -13.16 0.89 26.84
N PHE A 91 -14.43 0.83 26.45
CA PHE A 91 -14.81 0.42 25.08
C PHE A 91 -14.28 1.38 24.03
N THR A 92 -14.43 2.70 24.24
CA THR A 92 -13.90 3.71 23.32
C THR A 92 -12.38 3.57 23.17
N SER A 93 -11.65 3.37 24.26
CA SER A 93 -10.19 3.22 24.25
C SER A 93 -9.74 2.03 23.39
N ILE A 94 -10.40 0.88 23.54
CA ILE A 94 -10.11 -0.32 22.74
C ILE A 94 -10.37 -0.05 21.25
N ILE A 95 -11.50 0.59 20.90
CA ILE A 95 -11.83 0.93 19.52
C ILE A 95 -10.77 1.87 18.92
N VAL A 96 -10.35 2.89 19.67
CA VAL A 96 -9.32 3.85 19.22
C VAL A 96 -7.98 3.16 18.99
N ILE A 97 -7.50 2.35 19.94
CA ILE A 97 -6.22 1.63 19.80
C ILE A 97 -6.26 0.64 18.64
N SER A 98 -7.36 -0.11 18.51
CA SER A 98 -7.55 -1.06 17.41
C SER A 98 -7.54 -0.37 16.06
N THR A 99 -8.28 0.76 15.93
CA THR A 99 -8.31 1.55 14.70
C THR A 99 -6.94 2.12 14.38
N PHE A 100 -6.24 2.70 15.37
CA PHE A 100 -4.89 3.24 15.19
C PHE A 100 -3.91 2.17 14.69
N THR A 101 -3.93 1.00 15.33
CA THR A 101 -3.10 -0.15 14.93
C THR A 101 -3.45 -0.61 13.51
N GLY A 102 -4.74 -0.73 13.21
CA GLY A 102 -5.23 -1.11 11.89
C GLY A 102 -4.83 -0.12 10.79
N THR A 103 -4.89 1.18 11.07
CA THR A 103 -4.45 2.22 10.12
C THR A 103 -2.94 2.16 9.88
N ILE A 104 -2.13 1.95 10.92
CA ILE A 104 -0.69 1.77 10.75
C ILE A 104 -0.39 0.52 9.92
N ALA A 105 -0.98 -0.61 10.28
CA ALA A 105 -0.80 -1.87 9.54
C ALA A 105 -1.24 -1.71 8.07
N SER A 106 -2.39 -1.08 7.82
CA SER A 106 -2.87 -0.78 6.47
C SER A 106 -1.92 0.13 5.70
N SER A 107 -1.36 1.15 6.35
CA SER A 107 -0.40 2.07 5.73
C SER A 107 0.91 1.37 5.38
N ILE A 108 1.41 0.50 6.25
CA ILE A 108 2.60 -0.32 6.00
C ILE A 108 2.33 -1.27 4.82
N THR A 109 1.21 -1.97 4.83
CA THR A 109 0.81 -2.86 3.73
C THR A 109 0.65 -2.10 2.41
N ALA A 110 0.05 -0.91 2.45
CA ALA A 110 -0.09 -0.06 1.27
C ALA A 110 1.29 0.39 0.76
N ALA A 111 2.22 0.75 1.65
CA ALA A 111 3.58 1.12 1.29
C ALA A 111 4.38 -0.07 0.72
N SER A 112 4.20 -1.28 1.25
CA SER A 112 4.85 -2.49 0.72
C SER A 112 4.28 -2.93 -0.63
N LEU A 113 3.03 -2.57 -0.94
CA LEU A 113 2.38 -2.85 -2.22
C LEU A 113 2.71 -1.82 -3.31
N GLN A 114 3.38 -0.71 -3.00
CA GLN A 114 3.80 0.26 -4.00
C GLN A 114 4.97 -0.31 -4.81
N SER A 115 4.69 -0.91 -5.98
CA SER A 115 5.72 -1.10 -7.01
C SER A 115 6.29 0.27 -7.38
N LYS A 116 7.62 0.36 -7.54
CA LYS A 116 8.32 1.60 -7.91
C LYS A 116 7.80 2.19 -9.24
N VAL A 117 7.25 1.34 -10.10
CA VAL A 117 6.64 1.69 -11.38
C VAL A 117 5.17 1.28 -11.32
N ARG A 118 4.25 2.22 -11.55
CA ARG A 118 2.79 1.96 -11.64
C ARG A 118 2.29 1.94 -13.06
N GLY A 119 2.99 2.62 -13.96
CA GLY A 119 2.65 2.67 -15.36
C GLY A 119 3.64 3.51 -16.17
N PRO A 120 3.25 3.89 -17.39
CA PRO A 120 4.11 4.58 -18.33
C PRO A 120 4.81 5.83 -17.88
N GLU A 121 4.07 6.63 -17.13
CA GLU A 121 4.50 7.94 -16.68
C GLU A 121 5.70 7.84 -15.73
N ASP A 122 5.92 6.69 -15.07
CA ASP A 122 7.00 6.48 -14.10
C ASP A 122 8.29 5.93 -14.74
N LEU A 123 8.25 5.53 -16.01
CA LEU A 123 9.41 4.92 -16.68
C LEU A 123 10.57 5.90 -16.90
N ASP A 124 10.29 7.20 -16.93
CA ASP A 124 11.29 8.27 -17.07
C ASP A 124 12.26 8.32 -15.88
N ARG A 125 11.80 7.91 -14.69
CA ARG A 125 12.53 7.93 -13.41
C ARG A 125 12.96 6.56 -12.95
N ALA A 126 12.59 5.51 -13.68
CA ALA A 126 12.88 4.12 -13.35
C ALA A 126 14.11 3.60 -14.09
N ARG A 127 14.77 2.59 -13.52
CA ARG A 127 15.79 1.82 -14.25
C ARG A 127 15.08 0.83 -15.16
N VAL A 128 14.94 1.19 -16.44
CA VAL A 128 14.18 0.41 -17.43
C VAL A 128 15.11 -0.53 -18.20
N GLY A 129 14.69 -1.78 -18.38
CA GLY A 129 15.31 -2.74 -19.30
C GLY A 129 14.37 -3.15 -20.44
N THR A 130 14.94 -3.56 -21.57
CA THR A 130 14.22 -4.12 -22.71
C THR A 130 15.16 -5.00 -23.56
N LEU A 131 14.64 -5.69 -24.58
CA LEU A 131 15.50 -6.40 -25.52
C LEU A 131 16.17 -5.45 -26.51
N SER A 132 17.45 -5.70 -26.75
CA SER A 132 18.28 -4.91 -27.66
C SER A 132 17.86 -5.10 -29.11
N SER A 133 17.98 -4.06 -29.93
CA SER A 133 17.66 -4.08 -31.37
C SER A 133 16.20 -4.45 -31.68
N THR A 134 15.27 -4.09 -30.79
CA THR A 134 13.84 -4.34 -30.97
C THR A 134 13.03 -3.06 -31.20
N ALA A 135 11.81 -3.22 -31.72
CA ALA A 135 10.85 -2.13 -31.84
C ALA A 135 10.53 -1.48 -30.47
N THR A 136 10.52 -2.27 -29.40
CA THR A 136 10.30 -1.79 -28.03
C THR A 136 11.42 -0.88 -27.56
N GLU A 137 12.68 -1.23 -27.85
CA GLU A 137 13.83 -0.37 -27.54
C GLU A 137 13.71 0.99 -28.23
N LEU A 138 13.40 0.98 -29.53
CA LEU A 138 13.22 2.22 -30.29
C LEU A 138 12.07 3.05 -29.73
N ALA A 139 10.92 2.44 -29.44
CA ALA A 139 9.75 3.14 -28.89
C ALA A 139 10.02 3.78 -27.52
N LEU A 140 10.86 3.15 -26.67
CA LEU A 140 11.28 3.74 -25.40
C LEU A 140 12.23 4.92 -25.62
N ARG A 141 13.20 4.78 -26.53
CA ARG A 141 14.15 5.86 -26.88
C ARG A 141 13.46 7.08 -27.47
N ASP A 142 12.46 6.88 -28.32
CA ASP A 142 11.65 7.97 -28.90
C ASP A 142 10.88 8.78 -27.84
N ARG A 143 10.63 8.19 -26.66
CA ARG A 143 10.03 8.84 -25.48
C ARG A 143 11.05 9.43 -24.52
N GLY A 144 12.34 9.45 -24.88
CA GLY A 144 13.41 9.96 -24.03
C GLY A 144 13.84 9.01 -22.90
N ILE A 145 13.32 7.77 -22.89
CA ILE A 145 13.73 6.74 -21.92
C ILE A 145 14.97 6.05 -22.49
N SER A 146 16.01 5.91 -21.67
CA SER A 146 17.25 5.21 -22.07
C SER A 146 17.28 3.82 -21.45
N PRO A 147 16.69 2.79 -22.09
CA PRO A 147 16.64 1.47 -21.51
C PRO A 147 18.01 0.78 -21.57
N ARG A 148 18.25 -0.11 -20.61
CA ARG A 148 19.32 -1.10 -20.67
C ARG A 148 18.90 -2.24 -21.59
N GLY A 149 19.71 -2.51 -22.61
CA GLY A 149 19.47 -3.61 -23.55
C GLY A 149 19.90 -4.97 -23.00
N PHE A 150 19.06 -5.97 -23.19
CA PHE A 150 19.31 -7.39 -22.92
C PHE A 150 19.20 -8.21 -24.20
N GLN A 151 19.75 -9.43 -24.23
CA GLN A 151 19.68 -10.31 -25.40
C GLN A 151 18.51 -11.28 -25.31
N THR A 152 18.14 -11.70 -24.11
CA THR A 152 17.02 -12.60 -23.86
C THR A 152 16.05 -12.03 -22.82
N VAL A 153 14.80 -12.49 -22.86
CA VAL A 153 13.77 -12.10 -21.89
C VAL A 153 14.18 -12.55 -20.49
N GLU A 154 14.73 -13.75 -20.39
CA GLU A 154 15.19 -14.35 -19.13
C GLU A 154 16.23 -13.46 -18.43
N ASP A 155 17.29 -13.04 -19.14
CA ASP A 155 18.32 -12.16 -18.56
C ASP A 155 17.71 -10.84 -18.04
N GLY A 156 16.69 -10.34 -18.74
CA GLY A 156 15.95 -9.14 -18.35
C GLY A 156 15.08 -9.33 -17.11
N LEU A 157 14.42 -10.49 -16.99
CA LEU A 157 13.61 -10.85 -15.82
C LEU A 157 14.49 -11.13 -14.59
N GLU A 158 15.62 -11.83 -14.74
CA GLU A 158 16.60 -12.01 -13.66
C GLU A 158 17.17 -10.66 -13.18
N ALA A 159 17.46 -9.74 -14.10
CA ALA A 159 17.89 -8.39 -13.75
C ALA A 159 16.80 -7.57 -13.03
N LEU A 160 15.52 -7.84 -13.30
CA LEU A 160 14.41 -7.24 -12.58
C LEU A 160 14.27 -7.84 -11.17
N GLU A 161 14.34 -9.16 -11.04
CA GLU A 161 14.23 -9.88 -9.77
C GLU A 161 15.38 -9.55 -8.80
N SER A 162 16.60 -9.44 -9.31
CA SER A 162 17.78 -9.04 -8.53
C SER A 162 17.79 -7.55 -8.15
N GLY A 163 16.81 -6.76 -8.61
CA GLY A 163 16.69 -5.33 -8.32
C GLY A 163 17.68 -4.44 -9.07
N LEU A 164 18.35 -4.96 -10.12
CA LEU A 164 19.14 -4.16 -11.06
C LEU A 164 18.26 -3.24 -11.91
N LEU A 165 17.06 -3.69 -12.24
CA LEU A 165 16.01 -2.91 -12.90
C LEU A 165 14.86 -2.60 -11.93
N ASP A 166 14.10 -1.55 -12.25
CA ASP A 166 12.82 -1.26 -11.60
C ASP A 166 11.63 -1.65 -12.50
N ALA A 167 11.85 -1.73 -13.83
CA ALA A 167 10.89 -2.24 -14.79
C ALA A 167 11.59 -2.89 -16.00
N PHE A 168 10.97 -3.93 -16.55
CA PHE A 168 11.35 -4.53 -17.83
C PHE A 168 10.18 -4.42 -18.80
N VAL A 169 10.42 -3.89 -20.00
CA VAL A 169 9.37 -3.58 -20.98
C VAL A 169 9.55 -4.44 -22.22
N HIS A 170 8.52 -5.20 -22.56
CA HIS A 170 8.39 -5.99 -23.77
C HIS A 170 6.90 -6.32 -24.01
N ASP A 171 6.63 -7.27 -24.89
CA ASP A 171 5.29 -7.63 -25.32
C ASP A 171 4.60 -8.41 -24.21
N ALA A 172 3.41 -7.96 -23.83
CA ALA A 172 2.67 -8.54 -22.71
C ALA A 172 2.50 -10.07 -22.83
N PRO A 173 2.12 -10.66 -23.98
CA PRO A 173 1.96 -12.11 -24.07
C PRO A 173 3.26 -12.89 -23.82
N ILE A 174 4.40 -12.38 -24.29
CA ILE A 174 5.71 -13.01 -24.09
C ILE A 174 6.10 -12.94 -22.61
N LEU A 175 5.94 -11.76 -21.99
CA LEU A 175 6.23 -11.58 -20.58
C LEU A 175 5.31 -12.41 -19.70
N THR A 176 4.01 -12.45 -19.96
CA THR A 176 3.07 -13.22 -19.14
C THR A 176 3.38 -14.72 -19.22
N TYR A 177 3.73 -15.25 -20.39
CA TYR A 177 4.18 -16.63 -20.54
C TYR A 177 5.48 -16.89 -19.75
N ALA A 178 6.53 -16.10 -19.99
CA ALA A 178 7.83 -16.29 -19.33
C ALA A 178 7.75 -16.18 -17.80
N ILE A 179 7.00 -15.19 -17.29
CA ILE A 179 6.79 -15.01 -15.84
C ILE A 179 5.97 -16.17 -15.27
N GLY A 180 4.95 -16.65 -15.99
CA GLY A 180 4.13 -17.78 -15.58
C GLY A 180 4.91 -19.09 -15.46
N GLU A 181 5.97 -19.26 -16.26
CA GLU A 181 6.82 -20.45 -16.25
C GLU A 181 7.81 -20.47 -15.09
N SER A 182 8.52 -19.36 -14.82
CA SER A 182 9.68 -19.37 -13.89
C SER A 182 9.72 -18.26 -12.83
N HIS A 183 8.86 -17.22 -12.89
CA HIS A 183 8.92 -16.07 -11.96
C HIS A 183 7.58 -15.75 -11.26
N SER A 184 6.69 -16.73 -11.18
CA SER A 184 5.35 -16.56 -10.62
C SER A 184 5.39 -16.13 -9.15
N GLY A 185 4.69 -15.04 -8.82
CA GLY A 185 4.60 -14.50 -7.47
C GLY A 185 5.69 -13.50 -7.07
N VAL A 186 6.75 -13.35 -7.88
CA VAL A 186 7.84 -12.37 -7.64
C VAL A 186 7.73 -11.19 -8.60
N ILE A 187 7.49 -11.47 -9.88
CA ILE A 187 7.32 -10.47 -10.93
C ILE A 187 5.84 -10.42 -11.33
N ARG A 188 5.34 -9.21 -11.61
CA ARG A 188 3.98 -8.98 -12.12
C ARG A 188 4.02 -8.15 -13.39
N VAL A 189 3.24 -8.56 -14.39
CA VAL A 189 2.96 -7.72 -15.56
C VAL A 189 1.95 -6.65 -15.12
N LEU A 190 2.27 -5.38 -15.40
CA LEU A 190 1.34 -4.27 -15.16
C LEU A 190 0.37 -4.18 -16.34
N ASP A 191 -0.92 -3.97 -16.09
CA ASP A 191 -1.91 -3.65 -17.14
C ASP A 191 -1.81 -2.18 -17.56
N ALA A 192 -0.59 -1.77 -17.89
CA ALA A 192 -0.28 -0.44 -18.36
C ALA A 192 0.25 -0.62 -19.78
N ARG A 193 -0.67 -0.56 -20.76
CA ARG A 193 -0.36 -0.80 -22.17
C ARG A 193 0.08 0.51 -22.81
N PHE A 194 1.29 0.52 -23.36
CA PHE A 194 1.94 1.73 -23.87
C PHE A 194 1.73 1.96 -25.36
N ASP A 195 1.54 0.86 -26.09
CA ASP A 195 1.41 0.81 -27.53
C ASP A 195 0.65 -0.49 -27.88
N LEU A 196 -0.52 -0.37 -28.48
CA LEU A 196 -1.30 -1.54 -28.90
C LEU A 196 -0.87 -1.90 -30.32
N ARG A 197 0.10 -2.82 -30.43
CA ARG A 197 0.51 -3.38 -31.71
C ARG A 197 -0.06 -4.78 -31.88
N PRO A 198 -1.08 -4.97 -32.74
CA PRO A 198 -1.59 -6.30 -33.01
C PRO A 198 -0.53 -7.12 -33.76
N TYR A 199 -0.43 -8.40 -33.43
CA TYR A 199 0.29 -9.35 -34.27
C TYR A 199 -0.49 -9.56 -35.57
N ALA A 200 0.23 -9.66 -36.68
CA ALA A 200 -0.36 -9.82 -38.00
C ALA A 200 0.41 -10.87 -38.81
N ILE A 201 -0.30 -11.54 -39.70
CA ILE A 201 0.29 -12.40 -40.73
C ILE A 201 0.53 -11.53 -41.97
N VAL A 202 1.76 -11.49 -42.44
CA VAL A 202 2.14 -10.69 -43.61
C VAL A 202 1.95 -11.51 -44.88
N VAL A 203 1.32 -10.91 -45.90
CA VAL A 203 1.16 -11.50 -47.24
C VAL A 203 1.68 -10.52 -48.31
N PRO A 204 2.08 -11.01 -49.51
CA PRO A 204 2.47 -10.13 -50.61
C PRO A 204 1.36 -9.14 -50.98
N GLU A 205 1.77 -7.95 -51.40
CA GLU A 205 0.85 -6.91 -51.86
C GLU A 205 0.02 -7.41 -53.05
N GLY A 206 -1.30 -7.23 -53.00
CA GLY A 206 -2.23 -7.73 -54.01
C GLY A 206 -2.53 -9.23 -53.94
N SER A 207 -2.12 -9.95 -52.89
CA SER A 207 -2.40 -11.37 -52.73
C SER A 207 -3.91 -11.66 -52.69
N PRO A 208 -4.44 -12.56 -53.56
CA PRO A 208 -5.85 -12.95 -53.52
C PRO A 208 -6.21 -13.75 -52.25
N ALA A 209 -5.21 -14.24 -51.51
CA ALA A 209 -5.40 -15.00 -50.28
C ALA A 209 -5.73 -14.11 -49.06
N LEU A 210 -5.52 -12.79 -49.15
CA LEU A 210 -5.69 -11.87 -48.01
C LEU A 210 -7.11 -11.96 -47.41
N GLU A 211 -8.13 -11.89 -48.26
CA GLU A 211 -9.54 -11.92 -47.83
C GLU A 211 -9.90 -13.26 -47.17
N GLY A 212 -9.45 -14.37 -47.76
CA GLY A 212 -9.67 -15.72 -47.20
C GLY A 212 -8.98 -15.89 -45.85
N LEU A 213 -7.75 -15.39 -45.71
CA LEU A 213 -6.99 -15.44 -44.47
C LEU A 213 -7.67 -14.61 -43.36
N ASN A 214 -8.13 -13.40 -43.67
CA ASN A 214 -8.80 -12.55 -42.68
C ASN A 214 -10.09 -13.19 -42.16
N ARG A 215 -10.91 -13.80 -43.03
CA ARG A 215 -12.12 -14.52 -42.61
C ARG A 215 -11.80 -15.72 -41.72
N ALA A 216 -10.81 -16.52 -42.11
CA ALA A 216 -10.38 -17.66 -41.29
C ALA A 216 -9.83 -17.21 -39.92
N LEU A 217 -9.07 -16.12 -39.87
CA LEU A 217 -8.58 -15.54 -38.62
C LEU A 217 -9.73 -15.08 -37.72
N LEU A 218 -10.76 -14.43 -38.27
CA LEU A 218 -11.94 -14.02 -37.52
C LEU A 218 -12.68 -15.24 -36.94
N GLU A 219 -12.95 -16.26 -37.75
CA GLU A 219 -13.60 -17.50 -37.30
C GLU A 219 -12.81 -18.18 -36.18
N VAL A 220 -11.48 -18.28 -36.32
CA VAL A 220 -10.62 -18.89 -35.30
C VAL A 220 -10.59 -18.04 -34.04
N THR A 221 -10.38 -16.73 -34.15
CA THR A 221 -10.21 -15.86 -32.96
C THR A 221 -11.50 -15.67 -32.16
N GLU A 222 -12.66 -15.82 -32.79
CA GLU A 222 -13.96 -15.82 -32.09
C GLU A 222 -14.32 -17.18 -31.46
N SER A 223 -13.62 -18.25 -31.82
CA SER A 223 -13.90 -19.61 -31.32
C SER A 223 -13.66 -19.76 -29.81
N ALA A 224 -14.33 -20.74 -29.20
CA ALA A 224 -14.12 -21.07 -27.79
C ALA A 224 -12.75 -21.75 -27.57
N GLU A 225 -12.30 -22.52 -28.56
CA GLU A 225 -11.02 -23.22 -28.58
C GLU A 225 -9.86 -22.23 -28.53
N TRP A 226 -9.92 -21.15 -29.32
CA TRP A 226 -8.91 -20.09 -29.29
C TRP A 226 -8.83 -19.42 -27.91
N ARG A 227 -9.98 -19.04 -27.34
CA ARG A 227 -10.03 -18.47 -25.99
C ARG A 227 -9.43 -19.42 -24.95
N ALA A 228 -9.71 -20.71 -25.03
CA ALA A 228 -9.12 -21.72 -24.15
C ALA A 228 -7.60 -21.84 -24.32
N GLN A 229 -7.08 -21.74 -25.55
CA GLN A 229 -5.63 -21.74 -25.79
C GLN A 229 -4.96 -20.48 -25.22
N VAL A 230 -5.54 -19.30 -25.43
CA VAL A 230 -5.02 -18.05 -24.85
C VAL A 230 -4.99 -18.14 -23.33
N LEU A 231 -6.07 -18.59 -22.69
CA LEU A 231 -6.12 -18.76 -21.24
C LEU A 231 -5.09 -19.76 -20.72
N ARG A 232 -4.81 -20.84 -21.47
CA ARG A 232 -3.85 -21.87 -21.08
C ARG A 232 -2.40 -21.39 -21.13
N TRP A 233 -2.04 -20.63 -22.16
CA TRP A 233 -0.65 -20.28 -22.44
C TRP A 233 -0.29 -18.85 -22.06
N VAL A 234 -1.19 -17.91 -22.24
CA VAL A 234 -0.96 -16.49 -21.93
C VAL A 234 -1.58 -16.12 -20.58
N GLY A 235 -2.62 -16.83 -20.13
CA GLY A 235 -3.34 -16.51 -18.91
C GLY A 235 -4.57 -15.64 -19.14
N PRO A 236 -5.28 -15.25 -18.05
CA PRO A 236 -6.50 -14.45 -18.09
C PRO A 236 -6.30 -13.00 -18.54
#